data_AF-A0A4R7FYC2-F1
#
_entry.id   AF-A0A4R7FYC2-F1
#
_cell.length_a   1.000
_cell.length_b   1.000
_cell.length_c   1.000
_cell.angle_alpha   90.00
_cell.angle_beta   90.00
_cell.angle_gamma   90.00
#
_symmetry.space_group_name_H-M   'P 1'
#
loop_
_entity.id
_entity.type
_entity.pdbx_description
1 polymer ?
#
loop_
_entity_poly.entity_id
_entity_poly.type
_entity_poly.pdbx_seq_one_letter_code
_entity_poly.pdbx_strand_id
1 'polypeptide(L)'
;MTEDIQPQMHATPDGSANAPAWSPRVRADQESAIGRCLELAALTGGSADVPVGAVVFSAEGQRLGEGFNTRERDDDPAGHAEINALRAAAATLGTWRLDGCVLAVTLEPCPMCAGAIYQSRIGQVIFGAWDEKAGAAGSVFEILREPRLNHWVEVHPGVRAQECAAALRTFFEQFRR
;
A
#
# COMPACT_ATOMS: atom_id res chain seq x y z
N MET A 1 -21.23 -3.16 34.69
CA MET A 1 -19.77 -3.34 34.54
C MET A 1 -19.41 -2.89 33.13
N THR A 2 -19.51 -1.60 32.90
CA THR A 2 -19.05 -0.88 31.71
C THR A 2 -18.19 0.22 32.29
N GLU A 3 -16.96 -0.12 32.64
CA GLU A 3 -15.99 0.91 32.97
C GLU A 3 -15.64 1.62 31.67
N ASP A 4 -15.94 2.92 31.65
CA ASP A 4 -15.54 3.87 30.64
C ASP A 4 -14.05 3.73 30.34
N ILE A 5 -13.71 3.12 29.20
CA ILE A 5 -12.40 3.25 28.61
C ILE A 5 -12.35 4.66 28.02
N GLN A 6 -12.12 5.66 28.87
CA GLN A 6 -11.69 6.97 28.40
C GLN A 6 -10.30 6.77 27.78
N PRO A 7 -10.10 7.11 26.49
CA PRO A 7 -8.77 7.10 25.93
C PRO A 7 -7.95 8.14 26.69
N GLN A 8 -6.90 7.70 27.39
CA GLN A 8 -5.90 8.60 27.93
C GLN A 8 -5.23 9.31 26.75
N MET A 9 -5.73 10.50 26.42
CA MET A 9 -5.04 11.45 25.56
C MET A 9 -3.76 11.86 26.29
N HIS A 10 -2.64 11.23 25.92
CA HIS A 10 -1.34 11.81 26.23
C HIS A 10 -1.26 13.16 25.52
N ALA A 11 -1.41 14.23 26.30
CA ALA A 11 -1.20 15.58 25.82
C ALA A 11 0.23 15.73 25.31
N THR A 12 0.39 16.07 24.04
CA THR A 12 1.65 16.55 23.49
C THR A 12 1.89 17.97 23.98
N PRO A 13 3.00 18.25 24.69
CA PRO A 13 3.28 19.59 25.18
C PRO A 13 4.03 20.38 24.10
N ASP A 14 3.33 20.83 23.07
CA ASP A 14 3.47 22.19 22.53
C ASP A 14 2.39 22.46 21.48
N GLY A 15 1.85 23.67 21.53
CA GLY A 15 1.14 24.28 20.42
C GLY A 15 2.17 25.00 19.57
N SER A 16 2.70 24.32 18.56
CA SER A 16 3.39 24.96 17.45
C SER A 16 3.12 24.19 16.17
N ALA A 17 2.85 24.95 15.11
CA ALA A 17 2.57 24.44 13.79
C ALA A 17 3.75 23.58 13.28
N ASN A 18 3.53 22.27 13.16
CA ASN A 18 4.43 21.39 12.44
C ASN A 18 3.62 20.26 11.83
N ALA A 19 2.78 20.60 10.83
CA ALA A 19 2.70 19.68 9.71
C ALA A 19 4.14 19.58 9.18
N PRO A 20 4.79 18.40 9.18
CA PRO A 20 6.14 18.30 8.65
C PRO A 20 6.12 18.90 7.24
N ALA A 21 7.09 19.75 6.92
CA ALA A 21 7.28 20.20 5.56
C ALA A 21 7.55 18.94 4.74
N TRP A 22 6.52 18.38 4.10
CA TRP A 22 6.66 17.29 3.15
C TRP A 22 7.52 17.85 2.02
N SER A 23 8.81 17.57 2.09
CA SER A 23 9.68 17.81 0.96
C SER A 23 9.14 16.94 -0.18
N PRO A 24 9.07 17.44 -1.43
CA PRO A 24 8.50 16.72 -2.57
C PRO A 24 9.39 15.56 -3.05
N ARG A 25 10.05 14.86 -2.12
CA ARG A 25 11.07 13.87 -2.39
C ARG A 25 10.51 12.49 -2.15
N VAL A 26 9.59 12.17 -3.05
CA VAL A 26 9.60 10.84 -3.64
C VAL A 26 9.77 11.12 -5.12
N ARG A 27 11.04 11.26 -5.51
CA ARG A 27 11.48 11.32 -6.91
C ARG A 27 11.69 9.90 -7.47
N ALA A 28 11.01 8.89 -6.93
CA ALA A 28 10.88 7.66 -7.67
C ALA A 28 9.96 7.97 -8.85
N ASP A 29 10.48 7.85 -10.07
CA ASP A 29 9.67 7.93 -11.28
C ASP A 29 8.48 6.98 -11.11
N GLN A 30 7.27 7.54 -10.97
CA GLN A 30 6.08 6.79 -10.61
C GLN A 30 5.80 5.68 -11.63
N GLU A 31 6.05 5.97 -12.90
CA GLU A 31 5.91 5.03 -14.02
C GLU A 31 6.89 3.85 -13.89
N SER A 32 8.14 4.13 -13.50
CA SER A 32 9.16 3.12 -13.21
C SER A 32 8.82 2.31 -11.95
N ALA A 33 8.31 2.97 -10.91
CA ALA A 33 7.90 2.33 -9.66
C ALA A 33 6.77 1.31 -9.90
N ILE A 34 5.71 1.71 -10.61
CA ILE A 34 4.63 0.79 -11.01
C ILE A 34 5.14 -0.25 -12.01
N GLY A 35 6.11 0.10 -12.87
CA GLY A 35 6.77 -0.88 -13.73
C GLY A 35 7.40 -2.04 -12.97
N ARG A 36 8.15 -1.74 -11.91
CA ARG A 36 8.68 -2.79 -11.04
C ARG A 36 7.56 -3.58 -10.36
N CYS A 37 6.47 -2.93 -9.96
CA CYS A 37 5.31 -3.63 -9.39
C CYS A 37 4.66 -4.60 -10.39
N LEU A 38 4.59 -4.23 -11.68
CA LEU A 38 4.09 -5.11 -12.75
C LEU A 38 5.01 -6.32 -12.98
N GLU A 39 6.33 -6.13 -12.91
CA GLU A 39 7.30 -7.25 -12.96
C GLU A 39 7.07 -8.23 -11.81
N LEU A 40 6.82 -7.73 -10.60
CA LEU A 40 6.50 -8.56 -9.43
C LEU A 40 5.14 -9.25 -9.57
N ALA A 41 4.13 -8.53 -10.09
CA ALA A 41 2.81 -9.10 -10.35
C ALA A 41 2.88 -10.29 -11.32
N ALA A 42 3.77 -10.25 -12.32
CA ALA A 42 3.96 -11.36 -13.26
C ALA A 42 4.51 -12.64 -12.59
N LEU A 43 5.12 -12.55 -11.41
CA LEU A 43 5.61 -13.72 -10.67
C LEU A 43 4.48 -14.58 -10.10
N THR A 44 3.22 -14.13 -10.12
CA THR A 44 2.07 -14.93 -9.69
C THR A 44 1.68 -16.01 -10.69
N GLY A 45 2.22 -15.99 -11.92
CA GLY A 45 1.82 -16.90 -13.01
C GLY A 45 1.99 -18.40 -12.76
N GLY A 46 2.62 -18.80 -11.64
CA GLY A 46 2.70 -20.19 -11.20
C GLY A 46 1.63 -20.64 -10.20
N SER A 47 0.75 -19.73 -9.74
CA SER A 47 -0.33 -20.01 -8.78
C SER A 47 -1.67 -19.46 -9.27
N ALA A 48 -2.74 -19.69 -8.51
CA ALA A 48 -4.05 -19.09 -8.73
C ALA A 48 -4.14 -17.66 -8.15
N ASP A 49 -3.01 -17.02 -7.85
CA ASP A 49 -2.98 -15.68 -7.27
C ASP A 49 -3.24 -14.59 -8.30
N VAL A 50 -4.13 -13.67 -7.94
CA VAL A 50 -4.40 -12.43 -8.70
C VAL A 50 -3.07 -11.68 -8.90
N PRO A 51 -2.75 -11.21 -10.13
CA PRO A 51 -1.47 -10.56 -10.45
C PRO A 51 -1.39 -9.15 -9.86
N VAL A 52 -1.03 -9.08 -8.59
CA VAL A 52 -0.77 -7.82 -7.87
C VAL A 52 0.66 -7.83 -7.35
N GLY A 53 1.38 -6.74 -7.58
CA GLY A 53 2.74 -6.54 -7.09
C GLY A 53 2.86 -5.19 -6.38
N ALA A 54 3.77 -5.11 -5.41
CA ALA A 54 4.00 -3.93 -4.61
C ALA A 54 5.48 -3.78 -4.22
N VAL A 55 5.92 -2.54 -4.04
CA VAL A 55 7.27 -2.19 -3.59
C VAL A 55 7.20 -1.06 -2.57
N VAL A 56 7.97 -1.17 -1.50
CA VAL A 56 8.23 -0.07 -0.58
C VAL A 56 9.58 0.55 -0.92
N PHE A 57 9.61 1.87 -1.09
CA PHE A 57 10.80 2.68 -1.34
C PHE A 57 11.11 3.59 -0.15
N SER A 58 12.39 3.87 0.08
CA SER A 58 12.80 4.99 0.94
C SER A 58 12.51 6.34 0.27
N ALA A 59 12.62 7.44 1.00
CA ALA A 59 12.50 8.79 0.45
C ALA A 59 13.52 9.08 -0.67
N GLU A 60 14.68 8.42 -0.61
CA GLU A 60 15.76 8.50 -1.61
C GLU A 60 15.52 7.59 -2.83
N GLY A 61 14.44 6.81 -2.84
CA GLY A 61 14.10 5.89 -3.93
C GLY A 61 14.79 4.53 -3.86
N GLN A 62 15.41 4.18 -2.72
CA GLN A 62 15.96 2.84 -2.52
C GLN A 62 14.83 1.84 -2.30
N ARG A 63 14.88 0.67 -2.93
CA ARG A 63 13.91 -0.41 -2.68
C ARG A 63 14.20 -1.07 -1.34
N LEU A 64 13.25 -0.98 -0.42
CA LEU A 64 13.36 -1.51 0.94
C LEU A 64 12.64 -2.86 1.08
N GLY A 65 11.53 -3.04 0.36
CA GLY A 65 10.76 -4.27 0.38
C GLY A 65 10.00 -4.47 -0.92
N GLU A 66 9.92 -5.71 -1.37
CA GLU A 66 9.18 -6.11 -2.57
C GLU A 66 8.19 -7.21 -2.18
N GLY A 67 7.03 -7.20 -2.81
CA GLY A 67 5.97 -8.17 -2.57
C GLY A 67 5.12 -8.39 -3.81
N PHE A 68 4.53 -9.57 -3.89
CA PHE A 68 3.44 -9.89 -4.80
C PHE A 68 2.39 -10.69 -4.04
N ASN A 69 1.22 -10.85 -4.64
CA ASN A 69 0.13 -11.61 -4.03
C ASN A 69 0.48 -13.10 -3.98
N THR A 70 0.31 -13.71 -2.80
CA THR A 70 0.69 -15.10 -2.50
C THR A 70 -0.38 -15.82 -1.69
N ARG A 71 -1.61 -15.28 -1.65
CA ARG A 71 -2.74 -15.81 -0.90
C ARG A 71 -3.00 -17.29 -1.17
N GLU A 72 -3.10 -17.67 -2.45
CA GLU A 72 -3.36 -19.05 -2.87
C GLU A 72 -2.10 -19.91 -2.80
N ARG A 73 -0.93 -19.34 -3.08
CA ARG A 73 0.34 -20.07 -2.98
C ARG A 73 0.66 -20.52 -1.55
N ASP A 74 0.40 -19.64 -0.58
CA ASP A 74 0.83 -19.82 0.82
C ASP A 74 -0.32 -20.16 1.76
N ASP A 75 -1.56 -20.29 1.26
CA ASP A 75 -2.79 -20.43 2.05
C ASP A 75 -2.94 -19.31 3.13
N ASP A 76 -2.39 -18.11 2.86
CA ASP A 76 -2.43 -16.95 3.77
C ASP A 76 -3.49 -15.94 3.31
N PRO A 77 -4.61 -15.76 4.02
CA PRO A 77 -5.61 -14.77 3.67
C PRO A 77 -5.07 -13.32 3.69
N ALA A 78 -3.95 -13.07 4.38
CA ALA A 78 -3.27 -11.79 4.41
C ALA A 78 -2.08 -11.70 3.44
N GLY A 79 -1.86 -12.71 2.59
CA GLY A 79 -0.75 -12.80 1.62
C GLY A 79 -0.84 -11.81 0.45
N HIS A 80 -1.34 -10.60 0.69
CA HIS A 80 -1.45 -9.55 -0.32
C HIS A 80 -0.09 -8.90 -0.60
N ALA A 81 0.07 -8.36 -1.80
CA ALA A 81 1.32 -7.75 -2.25
C ALA A 81 1.81 -6.64 -1.31
N GLU A 82 0.91 -5.77 -0.88
CA GLU A 82 1.21 -4.64 0.01
C GLU A 82 1.69 -5.14 1.37
N ILE A 83 0.99 -6.12 1.95
CA ILE A 83 1.37 -6.71 3.24
C ILE A 83 2.76 -7.34 3.15
N ASN A 84 3.01 -8.11 2.08
CA ASN A 84 4.30 -8.74 1.85
C ASN A 84 5.43 -7.70 1.68
N ALA A 85 5.20 -6.63 0.92
CA ALA A 85 6.17 -5.56 0.72
C ALA A 85 6.45 -4.77 2.03
N LEU A 86 5.41 -4.46 2.82
CA LEU A 86 5.55 -3.79 4.11
C LEU A 86 6.35 -4.63 5.11
N ARG A 87 6.06 -5.94 5.19
CA ARG A 87 6.82 -6.89 6.03
C ARG A 87 8.30 -6.93 5.62
N ALA A 88 8.57 -7.03 4.33
CA ALA A 88 9.94 -7.03 3.81
C ALA A 88 10.68 -5.72 4.12
N ALA A 89 10.02 -4.57 3.94
CA ALA A 89 10.61 -3.27 4.25
C ALA A 89 10.91 -3.10 5.74
N ALA A 90 9.98 -3.51 6.60
CA ALA A 90 10.17 -3.47 8.05
C ALA A 90 11.34 -4.36 8.49
N ALA A 91 11.50 -5.53 7.88
CA ALA A 91 12.65 -6.40 8.12
C ALA A 91 13.97 -5.77 7.66
N THR A 92 14.00 -5.14 6.48
CA THR A 92 15.17 -4.42 5.96
C THR A 92 15.61 -3.28 6.87
N LEU A 93 14.66 -2.51 7.42
CA LEU A 93 14.97 -1.39 8.31
C LEU A 93 15.13 -1.78 9.79
N GLY A 94 14.75 -3.01 10.17
CA GLY A 94 14.72 -3.44 11.57
C GLY A 94 13.68 -2.71 12.43
N THR A 95 12.62 -2.16 11.82
CA THR A 95 11.56 -1.41 12.50
C THR A 95 10.23 -1.54 11.78
N TRP A 96 9.12 -1.55 12.52
CA TRP A 96 7.76 -1.54 11.95
C TRP A 96 7.34 -0.17 11.41
N ARG A 97 8.06 0.89 11.82
CA ARG A 97 7.79 2.27 11.43
C ARG A 97 8.48 2.59 10.11
N LEU A 98 7.69 2.88 9.09
CA LEU A 98 8.14 3.19 7.73
C LEU A 98 7.91 4.68 7.41
N ASP A 99 8.09 5.56 8.40
CA ASP A 99 7.94 7.01 8.23
C ASP A 99 8.79 7.50 7.04
N GLY A 100 8.18 8.31 6.16
CA GLY A 100 8.84 8.86 4.96
C GLY A 100 9.02 7.86 3.80
N CYS A 101 8.63 6.59 3.96
CA CYS A 101 8.65 5.62 2.88
C CYS A 101 7.42 5.74 1.96
N VAL A 102 7.54 5.17 0.77
CA VAL A 102 6.47 5.12 -0.24
C VAL A 102 6.14 3.70 -0.60
N LEU A 103 4.85 3.38 -0.64
CA LEU A 103 4.38 2.14 -1.23
C LEU A 103 3.89 2.41 -2.67
N ALA A 104 4.42 1.66 -3.64
CA ALA A 104 3.82 1.55 -4.97
C ALA A 104 3.12 0.17 -5.09
N VAL A 105 1.95 0.11 -5.73
CA VAL A 105 1.19 -1.14 -5.94
C VAL A 105 0.40 -1.12 -7.25
N THR A 106 0.26 -2.26 -7.93
CA THR A 106 -0.43 -2.29 -9.24
C THR A 106 -1.96 -2.11 -9.16
N LEU A 107 -2.58 -2.36 -8.00
CA LEU A 107 -4.02 -2.26 -7.77
C LEU A 107 -4.30 -1.43 -6.52
N GLU A 108 -5.40 -0.69 -6.51
CA GLU A 108 -5.85 0.06 -5.34
C GLU A 108 -5.92 -0.83 -4.08
N PRO A 109 -5.35 -0.39 -2.94
CA PRO A 109 -5.36 -1.18 -1.72
C PRO A 109 -6.78 -1.46 -1.19
N CYS A 110 -7.02 -2.69 -0.74
CA CYS A 110 -8.25 -3.07 -0.04
C CYS A 110 -8.25 -2.58 1.43
N PRO A 111 -9.34 -2.75 2.22
CA PRO A 111 -9.40 -2.23 3.59
C PRO A 111 -8.31 -2.76 4.51
N MET A 112 -7.94 -4.04 4.35
CA MET A 112 -6.85 -4.66 5.11
C MET A 112 -5.51 -3.97 4.80
N CYS A 113 -5.17 -3.85 3.52
CA CYS A 113 -3.92 -3.24 3.09
C CYS A 113 -3.88 -1.75 3.43
N ALA A 114 -4.98 -1.01 3.24
CA ALA A 114 -5.08 0.39 3.64
C ALA A 114 -4.88 0.58 5.16
N GLY A 115 -5.48 -0.28 5.98
CA GLY A 115 -5.23 -0.30 7.42
C GLY A 115 -3.77 -0.59 7.77
N ALA A 116 -3.12 -1.54 7.08
CA ALA A 116 -1.71 -1.86 7.30
C ALA A 116 -0.76 -0.72 6.88
N ILE A 117 -1.03 -0.09 5.74
CA ILE A 117 -0.32 1.10 5.25
C ILE A 117 -0.36 2.20 6.32
N TYR A 118 -1.56 2.53 6.80
CA TYR A 118 -1.74 3.47 7.90
C TYR A 118 -0.94 3.01 9.15
N GLN A 119 -1.15 1.80 9.64
CA GLN A 119 -0.47 1.32 10.85
C GLN A 119 1.07 1.34 10.73
N SER A 120 1.61 1.18 9.52
CA SER A 120 3.06 1.23 9.25
C SER A 120 3.66 2.63 9.08
N ARG A 121 2.84 3.70 9.10
CA ARG A 121 3.28 5.10 8.92
C ARG A 121 3.86 5.42 7.54
N ILE A 122 3.47 4.66 6.51
CA ILE A 122 3.82 4.99 5.12
C ILE A 122 3.36 6.41 4.82
N GLY A 123 4.23 7.20 4.19
CA GLY A 123 3.91 8.57 3.87
C GLY A 123 3.08 8.71 2.59
N GLN A 124 3.40 7.91 1.59
CA GLN A 124 2.81 8.05 0.27
C GLN A 124 2.46 6.69 -0.33
N VAL A 125 1.33 6.63 -1.02
CA VAL A 125 0.88 5.48 -1.79
C VAL A 125 0.73 5.89 -3.24
N ILE A 126 1.35 5.13 -4.14
CA ILE A 126 1.16 5.22 -5.58
C ILE A 126 0.47 3.94 -6.01
N PHE A 127 -0.62 4.03 -6.76
CA PHE A 127 -1.25 2.83 -7.30
C PHE A 127 -1.67 2.94 -8.76
N GLY A 128 -1.78 1.79 -9.40
CA GLY A 128 -2.14 1.68 -10.80
C GLY A 128 -3.64 1.65 -11.05
N ALA A 129 -4.20 0.45 -11.18
CA ALA A 129 -5.63 0.26 -11.45
C ALA A 129 -6.49 0.54 -10.20
N TRP A 130 -7.70 1.06 -10.43
CA TRP A 130 -8.74 1.19 -9.40
C TRP A 130 -9.40 -0.16 -9.11
N ASP A 131 -9.88 -0.37 -7.88
CA ASP A 131 -10.64 -1.56 -7.49
C ASP A 131 -12.09 -1.16 -7.12
N GLU A 132 -12.98 -1.21 -8.09
CA GLU A 132 -14.40 -0.87 -7.92
C GLU A 132 -15.15 -1.80 -6.94
N LYS A 133 -14.58 -2.96 -6.57
CA LYS A 133 -15.24 -3.95 -5.72
C LYS A 133 -14.76 -3.93 -4.29
N ALA A 134 -13.49 -3.57 -4.06
CA ALA A 134 -12.88 -3.64 -2.74
C ALA A 134 -11.94 -2.47 -2.40
N GLY A 135 -11.74 -1.50 -3.29
CA GLY A 135 -10.79 -0.41 -3.09
C GLY A 135 -11.09 0.48 -1.89
N ALA A 136 -10.06 0.80 -1.11
CA ALA A 136 -10.15 1.56 0.13
C ALA A 136 -9.35 2.87 0.14
N ALA A 137 -8.98 3.37 -1.04
CA ALA A 137 -8.31 4.66 -1.26
C ALA A 137 -9.14 5.61 -2.15
N GLY A 138 -10.45 5.36 -2.28
CA GLY A 138 -11.42 6.19 -2.98
C GLY A 138 -12.53 5.43 -3.70
N SER A 139 -12.38 4.14 -4.04
CA SER A 139 -13.43 3.41 -4.78
C SER A 139 -14.63 3.02 -3.91
N VAL A 140 -14.44 2.21 -2.88
CA VAL A 140 -15.51 1.76 -1.97
C VAL A 140 -15.39 2.43 -0.61
N PHE A 141 -14.16 2.51 -0.10
CA PHE A 141 -13.83 3.18 1.15
C PHE A 141 -12.78 4.25 0.94
N GLU A 142 -12.68 5.16 1.90
CA GLU A 142 -11.65 6.20 1.95
C GLU A 142 -10.92 6.12 3.29
N ILE A 143 -10.09 5.09 3.46
CA ILE A 143 -9.37 4.85 4.72
C ILE A 143 -8.12 5.70 4.80
N LEU A 144 -7.32 5.75 3.73
CA LEU A 144 -6.01 6.41 3.73
C LEU A 144 -6.09 7.94 3.89
N ARG A 145 -7.24 8.54 3.55
CA ARG A 145 -7.49 9.99 3.66
C ARG A 145 -8.58 10.34 4.66
N GLU A 146 -8.91 9.44 5.59
CA GLU A 146 -9.89 9.72 6.66
C GLU A 146 -9.37 10.82 7.61
N PRO A 147 -10.03 11.99 7.68
CA PRO A 147 -9.52 13.16 8.41
C PRO A 147 -9.38 12.97 9.92
N ARG A 148 -10.06 11.98 10.51
CA ARG A 148 -9.97 11.67 11.95
C ARG A 148 -8.73 10.85 12.33
N LEU A 149 -7.98 10.34 11.36
CA LEU A 149 -6.77 9.56 11.60
C LEU A 149 -5.58 10.44 12.01
N ASN A 150 -4.65 9.88 12.79
CA ASN A 150 -3.57 10.66 13.44
C ASN A 150 -2.33 10.92 12.58
N HIS A 151 -2.30 10.41 11.35
CA HIS A 151 -1.32 10.75 10.32
C HIS A 151 -1.98 10.61 8.95
N TRP A 152 -1.44 11.33 7.99
CA TRP A 152 -2.00 11.42 6.64
C TRP A 152 -1.09 10.70 5.65
N VAL A 153 -1.74 10.01 4.71
CA VAL A 153 -1.09 9.32 3.60
C VAL A 153 -1.41 10.08 2.31
N GLU A 154 -0.39 10.51 1.57
CA GLU A 154 -0.57 11.10 0.25
C GLU A 154 -0.86 9.98 -0.77
N VAL A 155 -1.88 10.16 -1.62
CA VAL A 155 -2.34 9.12 -2.55
C VAL A 155 -2.22 9.59 -3.99
N HIS A 156 -1.50 8.83 -4.81
CA HIS A 156 -1.32 9.04 -6.25
C HIS A 156 -1.96 7.89 -7.03
N PRO A 157 -3.21 8.05 -7.47
CA PRO A 157 -3.92 7.01 -8.20
C PRO A 157 -3.57 7.02 -9.69
N GLY A 158 -3.82 5.90 -10.37
CA GLY A 158 -3.96 5.86 -11.83
C GLY A 158 -2.65 5.74 -12.63
N VAL A 159 -1.50 5.49 -11.99
CA VAL A 159 -0.20 5.42 -12.68
C VAL A 159 -0.09 4.10 -13.44
N ARG A 160 0.13 4.12 -14.76
CA ARG A 160 0.06 2.92 -15.63
C ARG A 160 -1.21 2.09 -15.43
N ALA A 161 -2.34 2.74 -15.13
CA ALA A 161 -3.60 2.06 -14.81
C ALA A 161 -4.07 1.08 -15.90
N GLN A 162 -3.86 1.42 -17.18
CA GLN A 162 -4.28 0.58 -18.30
C GLN A 162 -3.55 -0.77 -18.31
N GLU A 163 -2.24 -0.75 -18.07
CA GLU A 163 -1.40 -1.96 -18.02
C GLU A 163 -1.73 -2.81 -16.80
N CYS A 164 -1.90 -2.17 -15.64
CA CYS A 164 -2.32 -2.85 -14.42
C CYS A 164 -3.69 -3.53 -14.59
N ALA A 165 -4.67 -2.83 -15.19
CA ALA A 165 -5.98 -3.38 -15.48
C ALA A 165 -5.95 -4.47 -16.56
N ALA A 166 -5.02 -4.41 -17.51
CA ALA A 166 -4.83 -5.45 -18.52
C ALA A 166 -4.34 -6.77 -17.89
N ALA A 167 -3.39 -6.70 -16.94
CA ALA A 167 -2.92 -7.88 -16.21
C ALA A 167 -4.07 -8.59 -15.47
N LEU A 168 -4.92 -7.84 -14.76
CA LEU A 168 -6.09 -8.38 -14.07
C LEU A 168 -7.11 -9.00 -15.03
N ARG A 169 -7.39 -8.34 -16.17
CA ARG A 169 -8.32 -8.86 -17.18
C ARG A 169 -7.83 -10.19 -17.75
N THR A 170 -6.57 -10.26 -18.16
CA THR A 170 -5.94 -11.48 -18.69
C THR A 170 -6.02 -12.63 -17.69
N PHE A 171 -5.80 -12.36 -16.39
CA PHE A 171 -5.93 -13.36 -15.34
C PHE A 171 -7.38 -13.87 -15.21
N PHE A 172 -8.35 -12.98 -15.04
CA PHE A 172 -9.75 -13.40 -14.83
C PHE A 172 -10.40 -14.06 -16.05
N GLU A 173 -9.94 -13.76 -17.27
CA GLU A 173 -10.38 -14.47 -18.49
C GLU A 173 -10.10 -15.97 -18.44
N GLN A 174 -9.06 -16.41 -17.71
CA GLN A 174 -8.73 -17.82 -17.55
C GLN A 174 -9.75 -18.57 -16.67
N PHE A 175 -10.48 -17.87 -15.80
CA PHE A 175 -11.46 -18.44 -14.85
C PHE A 175 -12.92 -18.31 -15.30
N ARG A 176 -13.21 -17.69 -16.45
CA ARG A 176 -14.58 -17.55 -17.00
C ARG A 176 -15.03 -18.75 -17.85
N ARG A 177 -14.32 -19.87 -17.77
CA ARG A 177 -14.62 -21.10 -18.53
C ARG A 177 -15.38 -22.11 -17.69
#